data_AF-A0A831T9J7-F1
#
_entry.id   AF-A0A831T9J7-F1
#
_cell.length_a   1.000
_cell.length_b   1.000
_cell.length_c   1.000
_cell.angle_alpha   90.00
_cell.angle_beta   90.00
_cell.angle_gamma   90.00
#
_symmetry.space_group_name_H-M   'P 1'
#
loop_
_entity.id
_entity.type
_entity.pdbx_description
1 polymer ?
#
loop_
_entity_poly.entity_id
_entity_poly.type
_entity_poly.pdbx_seq_one_letter_code
_entity_poly.pdbx_strand_id
1 'polypeptide(L)'
;MTNPVLPRAKGRKPVPRVNRVLIVTLDGLRPDLVTEERMPHLVRLCESGTRLTDYHAAYPTHTRVQVSTLATGSYPGAHGITSNVMVVSGARPDHIVDTADYQHLEAFDRATGGRALLL
;
A
#
# COMPACT_ATOMS: atom_id res chain seq x y z
N MET A 1 15.76 -23.71 -5.26
CA MET A 1 14.30 -23.84 -5.07
C MET A 1 13.63 -23.08 -6.20
N THR A 2 12.99 -23.78 -7.14
CA THR A 2 12.41 -23.22 -8.36
C THR A 2 11.06 -22.59 -8.04
N ASN A 3 10.89 -21.30 -8.34
CA ASN A 3 9.60 -20.62 -8.22
C ASN A 3 8.62 -21.25 -9.22
N PRO A 4 7.45 -21.76 -8.81
CA PRO A 4 6.51 -22.36 -9.75
C PRO A 4 5.99 -21.29 -10.71
N VAL A 5 6.15 -21.53 -12.02
CA VAL A 5 5.57 -20.69 -13.06
C VAL A 5 4.06 -20.94 -13.06
N LEU A 6 3.30 -20.00 -12.51
CA LEU A 6 1.83 -20.04 -12.59
C LEU A 6 1.40 -20.01 -14.07
N PRO A 7 0.46 -20.89 -14.48
CA PRO A 7 -0.01 -20.93 -15.86
C PRO A 7 -0.62 -19.58 -16.26
N ARG A 8 -0.25 -19.06 -17.44
CA ARG A 8 -0.85 -17.85 -18.00
C ARG A 8 -2.36 -18.05 -18.11
N ALA A 9 -3.13 -17.19 -17.45
CA ALA A 9 -4.58 -17.22 -17.48
C ALA A 9 -5.10 -17.13 -18.93
N LYS A 10 -5.94 -18.09 -19.32
CA LYS A 10 -6.64 -18.10 -20.61
C LYS A 10 -7.51 -16.84 -20.75
N GLY A 11 -7.46 -16.22 -21.93
CA GLY A 11 -8.41 -15.22 -22.45
C GLY A 11 -9.06 -14.28 -21.43
N ARG A 12 -8.46 -13.11 -21.20
CA ARG A 12 -9.03 -12.08 -20.33
C ARG A 12 -10.37 -11.63 -20.91
N LYS A 13 -11.49 -12.01 -20.27
CA LYS A 13 -12.81 -11.49 -20.61
C LYS A 13 -12.75 -9.95 -20.54
N PRO A 14 -13.40 -9.22 -21.47
CA PRO A 14 -13.44 -7.76 -21.40
C PRO A 14 -14.02 -7.35 -20.05
N VAL A 15 -13.23 -6.65 -19.24
CA VAL A 15 -13.70 -6.10 -17.97
C VAL A 15 -14.65 -4.95 -18.34
N PRO A 16 -15.91 -4.95 -17.85
CA PRO A 16 -16.80 -3.81 -18.05
C PRO A 16 -16.10 -2.51 -17.68
N ARG A 17 -16.32 -1.45 -18.45
CA ARG A 17 -15.73 -0.14 -18.13
C ARG A 17 -16.25 0.32 -16.77
N VAL A 18 -15.35 0.43 -15.81
CA VAL A 18 -15.60 0.99 -14.48
C VAL A 18 -15.28 2.48 -14.54
N ASN A 19 -16.26 3.33 -14.24
CA ASN A 19 -16.08 4.79 -14.26
C ASN A 19 -15.66 5.35 -12.89
N ARG A 20 -15.74 4.54 -11.84
CA ARG A 20 -15.41 4.92 -10.45
C ARG A 20 -14.76 3.73 -9.76
N VAL A 21 -13.71 4.01 -9.00
CA VAL A 21 -13.01 3.03 -8.16
C VAL A 21 -12.94 3.61 -6.75
N LEU A 22 -13.32 2.81 -5.77
CA LEU A 22 -13.15 3.13 -4.34
C LEU A 22 -12.09 2.19 -3.78
N ILE A 23 -11.01 2.75 -3.24
CA ILE A 23 -9.98 2.01 -2.51
C ILE A 23 -10.17 2.34 -1.04
N VAL A 24 -10.35 1.31 -0.21
CA VAL A 24 -10.50 1.43 1.24
C VAL A 24 -9.35 0.69 1.91
N THR A 25 -8.58 1.40 2.72
CA THR A 25 -7.52 0.82 3.55
C THR A 25 -8.00 0.81 5.00
N LEU A 26 -8.00 -0.37 5.62
CA LEU A 26 -8.39 -0.56 7.01
C LEU A 26 -7.12 -0.82 7.82
N ASP A 27 -6.63 0.19 8.54
CA ASP A 27 -5.38 0.08 9.30
C ASP A 27 -5.55 -0.88 10.48
N GLY A 28 -4.53 -1.71 10.71
CA GLY A 28 -4.51 -2.68 11.81
C GLY A 28 -5.58 -3.79 11.74
N LEU A 29 -6.31 -3.95 10.62
CA LEU A 29 -7.37 -4.96 10.54
C LEU A 29 -6.79 -6.37 10.37
N ARG A 30 -6.71 -7.09 11.48
CA ARG A 30 -6.33 -8.52 11.48
C ARG A 30 -7.45 -9.37 10.85
N PRO A 31 -7.15 -10.31 9.94
CA PRO A 31 -8.18 -11.08 9.23
C PRO A 31 -9.16 -11.86 10.12
N ASP A 32 -8.73 -12.35 11.29
CA ASP A 32 -9.57 -13.08 12.25
C ASP A 32 -10.52 -12.19 13.06
N LEU A 33 -10.36 -10.86 13.00
CA LEU A 33 -11.33 -9.92 13.59
C LEU A 33 -12.59 -9.76 12.72
N VAL A 34 -12.53 -10.20 11.46
CA VAL A 34 -13.64 -10.11 10.50
C VAL A 34 -14.58 -11.29 10.72
N THR A 35 -15.58 -11.08 11.59
CA THR A 35 -16.63 -12.07 11.89
C THR A 35 -18.01 -11.55 11.50
N GLU A 36 -18.97 -12.45 11.25
CA GLU A 36 -20.34 -12.06 10.90
C GLU A 36 -21.01 -11.25 12.01
N GLU A 37 -20.72 -11.57 13.27
CA GLU A 37 -21.25 -10.85 14.44
C GLU A 37 -20.75 -9.40 14.52
N ARG A 38 -19.47 -9.15 14.20
CA ARG A 38 -18.83 -7.84 14.39
C ARG A 38 -18.85 -6.98 13.14
N MET A 39 -18.70 -7.59 11.96
CA MET A 39 -18.47 -6.90 10.69
C MET A 39 -19.26 -7.54 9.53
N PRO A 40 -20.60 -7.66 9.64
CA PRO A 40 -21.42 -8.38 8.66
C PRO A 40 -21.32 -7.80 7.23
N HIS A 41 -21.12 -6.49 7.10
CA HIS A 41 -20.92 -5.86 5.79
C HIS A 41 -19.58 -6.24 5.15
N LEU A 42 -18.52 -6.37 5.94
CA LEU A 42 -17.20 -6.74 5.44
C LEU A 42 -17.13 -8.22 5.10
N VAL A 43 -17.79 -9.08 5.89
CA VAL A 43 -17.96 -10.51 5.55
C VAL A 43 -18.69 -10.64 4.23
N ARG A 44 -19.84 -9.97 4.06
CA ARG A 44 -20.58 -9.97 2.78
C ARG A 44 -19.76 -9.46 1.60
N LEU A 45 -18.90 -8.46 1.81
CA LEU A 45 -17.98 -7.97 0.77
C LEU A 45 -16.95 -9.03 0.39
N CYS A 46 -16.37 -9.74 1.38
CA CYS A 46 -15.45 -10.84 1.15
C CYS A 46 -16.11 -12.01 0.41
N GLU A 47 -17.36 -12.34 0.74
CA GLU A 47 -18.11 -13.46 0.13
C GLU A 47 -18.59 -13.16 -1.29
N SER A 48 -19.01 -11.92 -1.56
CA SER A 48 -19.46 -11.50 -2.89
C SER A 48 -18.32 -11.08 -3.82
N GLY A 49 -17.14 -10.83 -3.26
CA GLY A 49 -15.95 -10.37 -3.96
C GLY A 49 -14.90 -11.45 -4.19
N THR A 50 -13.67 -11.01 -4.47
CA THR A 50 -12.49 -11.88 -4.51
C THR A 50 -11.63 -11.61 -3.30
N ARG A 51 -11.39 -12.64 -2.49
CA ARG A 51 -10.51 -12.56 -1.32
C ARG A 51 -9.14 -13.15 -1.64
N LEU A 52 -8.09 -12.36 -1.43
CA LEU A 52 -6.70 -12.80 -1.55
C LEU A 52 -6.22 -13.28 -0.18
N THR A 53 -6.12 -14.59 0.02
CA THR A 53 -5.76 -15.19 1.33
C THR A 53 -4.25 -15.36 1.54
N ASP A 54 -3.47 -15.34 0.46
CA ASP A 54 -2.00 -15.42 0.48
C ASP A 54 -1.37 -14.03 0.32
N TYR A 55 -1.91 -13.03 1.03
CA TYR A 55 -1.37 -11.68 1.05
C TYR A 55 -0.27 -11.59 2.12
N HIS A 56 0.89 -11.07 1.71
CA HIS A 56 2.00 -10.76 2.60
C HIS A 56 2.26 -9.25 2.56
N ALA A 57 2.26 -8.63 3.74
CA ALA A 57 2.60 -7.22 3.86
C ALA A 57 4.03 -6.96 3.38
N ALA A 58 4.27 -5.80 2.78
CA ALA A 58 5.63 -5.37 2.46
C ALA A 58 6.47 -5.24 3.75
N TYR A 59 7.76 -5.53 3.68
CA TYR A 59 8.65 -5.23 4.80
C TYR A 59 9.31 -3.86 4.60
N PRO A 60 9.38 -3.00 5.63
CA PRO A 60 8.83 -3.17 6.98
C PRO A 60 7.32 -2.87 7.09
N THR A 61 6.64 -3.49 8.07
CA THR A 61 5.18 -3.42 8.24
C THR A 61 4.71 -2.13 8.94
N HIS A 62 5.16 -0.98 8.44
CA HIS A 62 4.70 0.34 8.91
C HIS A 62 3.52 0.84 8.06
N THR A 63 2.58 1.57 8.68
CA THR A 63 1.38 2.09 8.02
C THR A 63 1.71 2.86 6.74
N ARG A 64 2.65 3.82 6.78
CA ARG A 64 2.95 4.61 5.57
C ARG A 64 3.63 3.79 4.48
N VAL A 65 4.42 2.79 4.87
CA VAL A 65 5.07 1.87 3.94
C VAL A 65 4.01 1.06 3.18
N GLN A 66 3.05 0.46 3.88
CA GLN A 66 1.97 -0.31 3.25
C GLN A 66 1.08 0.55 2.34
N VAL A 67 0.70 1.75 2.79
CA VAL A 67 -0.13 2.66 1.99
C VAL A 67 0.61 3.09 0.72
N SER A 68 1.92 3.36 0.81
CA SER A 68 2.74 3.72 -0.36
C SER A 68 2.89 2.55 -1.33
N THR A 69 3.08 1.32 -0.82
CA THR A 69 3.10 0.10 -1.63
C THR A 69 1.76 -0.09 -2.36
N LEU A 70 0.64 0.08 -1.66
CA LEU A 70 -0.70 -0.02 -2.24
C LEU A 70 -0.95 1.03 -3.33
N ALA A 71 -0.58 2.29 -3.06
CA ALA A 71 -0.82 3.41 -3.97
C ALA A 71 0.04 3.34 -5.25
N THR A 72 1.26 2.80 -5.13
CA THR A 72 2.24 2.78 -6.24
C THR A 72 2.34 1.43 -6.94
N GLY A 73 1.82 0.35 -6.33
CA GLY A 73 2.05 -1.01 -6.80
C GLY A 73 3.52 -1.45 -6.76
N SER A 74 4.36 -0.74 -6.01
CA SER A 74 5.82 -0.93 -5.93
C SER A 74 6.22 -1.29 -4.50
N TYR A 75 7.41 -1.88 -4.29
CA TYR A 75 7.93 -2.16 -2.94
C TYR A 75 8.73 -0.97 -2.38
N PRO A 76 9.05 -0.96 -1.07
CA PRO A 76 9.72 0.18 -0.42
C PRO A 76 11.05 0.59 -1.04
N GLY A 77 11.82 -0.38 -1.55
CA GLY A 77 13.06 -0.09 -2.27
C GLY A 77 12.87 0.70 -3.57
N ALA A 78 11.69 0.67 -4.17
CA ALA A 78 11.36 1.42 -5.39
C ALA A 78 10.58 2.70 -5.09
N HIS A 79 9.60 2.68 -4.19
CA HIS A 79 8.82 3.90 -3.90
C HIS A 79 9.45 4.84 -2.88
N GLY A 80 10.54 4.45 -2.20
CA GLY A 80 11.34 5.33 -1.34
C GLY A 80 10.84 5.52 0.10
N ILE A 81 9.54 5.35 0.37
CA ILE A 81 9.02 5.36 1.75
C ILE A 81 9.34 4.04 2.48
N THR A 82 10.28 4.07 3.42
CA THR A 82 10.76 2.87 4.15
C THR A 82 10.40 2.84 5.63
N SER A 83 9.87 3.93 6.18
CA SER A 83 9.43 4.02 7.59
C SER A 83 8.37 5.10 7.74
N ASN A 84 7.67 5.11 8.88
CA ASN A 84 6.79 6.23 9.24
C ASN A 84 7.59 7.52 9.51
N VAL A 85 8.79 7.38 10.07
CA VAL A 85 9.74 8.47 10.28
C VAL A 85 11.08 8.06 9.67
N MET A 86 11.63 8.90 8.79
CA MET A 86 12.83 8.63 8.01
C MET A 86 13.87 9.72 8.20
N VAL A 87 15.14 9.37 8.03
CA VAL A 87 16.22 10.35 7.90
C VAL A 87 16.47 10.60 6.43
N VAL A 88 16.21 11.83 5.97
CA VAL A 88 16.44 12.27 4.60
C VAL A 88 17.32 13.51 4.62
N SER A 89 18.56 13.34 4.19
CA SER A 89 19.56 14.42 4.12
C SER A 89 19.05 15.58 3.26
N GLY A 90 19.12 16.79 3.80
CA GLY A 90 18.74 18.00 3.08
C GLY A 90 17.23 18.26 2.95
N ALA A 91 16.36 17.33 3.35
CA ALA A 91 14.91 17.58 3.34
C ALA A 91 14.51 18.67 4.34
N ARG A 92 15.13 18.66 5.53
CA ARG A 92 14.87 19.58 6.64
C ARG A 92 16.16 19.87 7.41
N PRO A 93 16.18 20.92 8.27
CA PRO A 93 17.34 21.23 9.11
C PRO A 93 17.76 20.08 10.04
N ASP A 94 16.78 19.31 10.53
CA ASP A 94 16.96 18.13 11.37
C ASP A 94 17.15 16.82 10.57
N HIS A 95 17.01 16.89 9.24
CA HIS A 95 16.99 15.74 8.33
C HIS A 95 15.90 14.71 8.63
N ILE A 96 14.89 15.04 9.44
CA ILE A 96 13.85 14.09 9.86
C ILE A 96 12.57 14.35 9.07
N VAL A 97 12.06 13.32 8.42
CA VAL A 97 10.78 13.33 7.71
C VAL A 97 9.81 12.43 8.46
N ASP A 98 8.86 13.03 9.18
CA ASP A 98 7.67 12.33 9.65
C ASP A 98 6.66 12.29 8.52
N THR A 99 6.35 11.10 8.04
CA THR A 99 5.42 10.92 6.93
C THR A 99 3.96 11.15 7.31
N ALA A 100 3.63 11.35 8.59
CA ALA A 100 2.32 11.80 9.05
C ALA A 100 2.11 13.31 8.83
N ASP A 101 3.19 14.09 8.70
CA ASP A 101 3.15 15.53 8.55
C ASP A 101 3.29 15.95 7.09
N TYR A 102 2.27 16.65 6.56
CA TYR A 102 2.26 17.09 5.16
C TYR A 102 3.42 18.07 4.85
N GLN A 103 3.84 18.90 5.81
CA GLN A 103 4.92 19.87 5.61
C GLN A 103 6.28 19.15 5.50
N HIS A 104 6.46 18.06 6.26
CA HIS A 104 7.65 17.21 6.11
C HIS A 104 7.65 16.49 4.76
N LEU A 105 6.50 15.99 4.31
CA LEU A 105 6.36 15.37 2.98
C LEU A 105 6.63 16.37 1.85
N GLU A 106 6.14 17.59 1.96
CA GLU A 106 6.39 18.64 0.97
C GLU A 106 7.87 19.04 0.92
N ALA A 107 8.53 19.11 2.09
CA ALA A 107 9.96 19.37 2.17
C ALA A 107 10.79 18.22 1.56
N PHE A 108 10.38 16.98 1.80
CA PHE A 108 10.95 15.79 1.19
C PHE A 108 10.79 15.78 -0.34
N ASP A 109 9.59 16.14 -0.83
CA ASP A 109 9.31 16.22 -2.27
C ASP A 109 10.18 17.28 -2.95
N ARG A 110 10.32 18.47 -2.35
CA ARG A 110 11.24 19.50 -2.84
C ARG A 110 12.70 19.01 -2.87
N ALA A 111 13.16 18.35 -1.81
CA ALA A 111 14.53 17.85 -1.73
C ALA A 111 14.85 16.73 -2.73
N THR A 112 13.82 16.01 -3.20
CA THR A 112 13.95 14.95 -4.23
C THR A 112 13.64 15.44 -5.66
N GLY A 113 13.29 16.72 -5.82
CA GLY A 113 12.94 17.31 -7.10
C GLY A 113 11.59 16.82 -7.64
N GLY A 114 10.59 16.66 -6.76
CA GLY A 114 9.25 16.17 -7.12
C GLY A 114 9.11 14.65 -7.12
N ARG A 115 10.00 13.94 -6.41
CA ARG A 115 10.07 12.47 -6.38
C ARG A 115 10.01 11.93 -4.95
N ALA A 116 9.12 12.47 -4.11
CA ALA A 116 8.88 11.90 -2.79
C ALA A 116 8.37 10.44 -2.85
N LEU A 117 7.74 10.06 -3.95
CA LEU A 117 7.39 8.68 -4.28
C LEU A 117 8.05 8.31 -5.61
N LEU A 118 8.44 7.04 -5.73
CA LEU A 118 9.06 6.46 -6.94
C LEU A 118 10.40 7.15 -7.28
N LEU A 119 11.38 6.95 -6.41
CA LEU A 119 12.73 7.54 -6.52
C LEU A 119 13.47 7.12 -7.81
#